data_AF-A0A4S4MYX3-F1
#
_entry.id   AF-A0A4S4MYX3-F1
#
_cell.length_a   1.000
_cell.length_b   1.000
_cell.length_c   1.000
_cell.angle_alpha   90.00
_cell.angle_beta   90.00
_cell.angle_gamma   90.00
#
_symmetry.space_group_name_H-M   'P 1'
#
loop_
_entity.id
_entity.type
_entity.pdbx_description
1 polymer ?
#
loop_
_entity_poly.entity_id
_entity_poly.type
_entity_poly.pdbx_seq_one_letter_code
_entity_poly.pdbx_strand_id
1 'polypeptide(L)'
;MTRSQLYPLQTDPETGEPFFRLPAPLENIIITPARPTDVTDLITVLDNPAVYKWLDGAPHPFLEEHAMDRSGKMTNQSEQVLKEMRKAEEAFPNEPRQFASGSPVNVIREVQADGSQVYVGDIKVYVLAP
;
A
#
# COMPACT_ATOMS: atom_id res chain seq x y z
N MET A 1 -0.28 -23.63 -14.44
CA MET A 1 0.38 -22.30 -14.56
C MET A 1 0.80 -21.88 -13.17
N THR A 2 2.10 -21.83 -12.94
CA THR A 2 2.68 -21.35 -11.69
C THR A 2 2.53 -19.83 -11.65
N ARG A 3 1.87 -19.35 -10.60
CA ARG A 3 1.60 -17.92 -10.41
C ARG A 3 2.60 -17.42 -9.39
N SER A 4 3.29 -16.33 -9.71
CA SER A 4 4.24 -15.68 -8.80
C SER A 4 3.64 -15.50 -7.39
N GLN A 5 4.50 -15.48 -6.37
CA GLN A 5 4.18 -15.08 -5.01
C GLN A 5 3.46 -13.72 -4.96
N LEU A 6 3.74 -12.81 -5.91
CA LEU A 6 3.07 -11.52 -6.00
C LEU A 6 1.63 -11.58 -6.51
N TYR A 7 1.18 -12.67 -7.14
CA TYR A 7 -0.21 -12.77 -7.60
C TYR A 7 -1.20 -12.64 -6.42
N PRO A 8 -2.25 -11.81 -6.51
CA PRO A 8 -2.83 -11.20 -7.72
C PRO A 8 -2.33 -9.80 -8.08
N LEU A 9 -1.27 -9.31 -7.44
CA LEU A 9 -0.69 -8.00 -7.74
C LEU A 9 -0.13 -7.98 -9.17
N GLN A 10 -0.31 -6.84 -9.81
CA GLN A 10 0.33 -6.48 -11.07
C GLN A 10 1.65 -5.78 -10.73
N THR A 11 2.59 -5.77 -11.68
CA THR A 11 3.85 -5.03 -11.54
C THR A 11 3.85 -3.90 -12.53
N ASP A 12 4.08 -2.69 -12.04
CA ASP A 12 4.24 -1.50 -12.88
C ASP A 12 5.53 -1.67 -13.73
N PRO A 13 5.45 -1.58 -15.06
CA PRO A 13 6.59 -1.86 -15.92
C PRO A 13 7.66 -0.76 -15.89
N GLU A 14 7.31 0.46 -15.49
CA GLU A 14 8.25 1.60 -15.45
C GLU A 14 9.01 1.63 -14.13
N THR A 15 8.32 1.38 -13.03
CA THR A 15 8.86 1.49 -11.68
C THR A 15 9.25 0.14 -11.06
N GLY A 16 8.69 -0.96 -11.58
CA GLY A 16 8.79 -2.29 -10.96
C GLY A 16 7.95 -2.44 -9.69
N GLU A 17 7.13 -1.44 -9.35
CA GLU A 17 6.33 -1.43 -8.13
C GLU A 17 5.12 -2.37 -8.26
N PRO A 18 4.83 -3.23 -7.26
CA PRO A 18 3.64 -4.04 -7.29
C PRO A 18 2.41 -3.20 -6.92
N PHE A 19 1.29 -3.42 -7.59
CA PHE A 19 0.03 -2.75 -7.30
C PHE A 19 -1.16 -3.68 -7.48
N PHE A 20 -2.25 -3.38 -6.78
CA PHE A 20 -3.54 -4.03 -6.98
C PHE A 20 -4.51 -3.04 -7.63
N ARG A 21 -5.05 -3.34 -8.80
CA ARG A 21 -6.08 -2.52 -9.45
C ARG A 21 -7.46 -3.02 -9.09
N LEU A 22 -8.37 -2.13 -8.68
CA LEU A 22 -9.74 -2.52 -8.42
C LEU A 22 -10.45 -2.93 -9.72
N PRO A 23 -11.41 -3.85 -9.65
CA PRO A 23 -12.22 -4.23 -10.81
C PRO A 23 -13.21 -3.12 -11.19
N ALA A 24 -13.83 -3.28 -12.35
CA ALA A 24 -14.91 -2.41 -12.82
C ALA A 24 -15.98 -2.17 -11.75
N PRO A 25 -16.48 -0.93 -11.59
CA PRO A 25 -16.22 0.28 -12.41
C PRO A 25 -15.13 1.21 -11.85
N LEU A 26 -14.27 0.73 -10.94
CA LEU A 26 -13.30 1.53 -10.20
C LEU A 26 -11.87 1.28 -10.68
N GLU A 27 -11.68 0.99 -11.97
CA GLU A 27 -10.36 0.64 -12.50
C GLU A 27 -9.34 1.79 -12.40
N ASN A 28 -9.78 3.03 -12.17
CA ASN A 28 -8.93 4.17 -11.85
C ASN A 28 -8.33 4.08 -10.43
N ILE A 29 -8.82 3.23 -9.55
CA ILE A 29 -8.28 3.06 -8.20
C ILE A 29 -7.28 1.91 -8.16
N ILE A 30 -6.08 2.20 -7.64
CA ILE A 30 -5.03 1.22 -7.39
C ILE A 30 -4.60 1.24 -5.92
N ILE A 31 -4.03 0.14 -5.46
CA ILE A 31 -3.43 0.01 -4.14
C ILE A 31 -1.94 -0.27 -4.34
N THR A 32 -1.08 0.61 -3.83
CA THR A 32 0.38 0.52 -3.94
C THR A 32 1.04 0.41 -2.57
N PRO A 33 2.34 0.11 -2.49
CA PRO A 33 3.17 0.46 -1.34
C PRO A 33 3.12 1.97 -1.02
N ALA A 34 3.37 2.31 0.24
CA ALA A 34 3.58 3.69 0.66
C ALA A 34 4.93 4.23 0.18
N ARG A 35 4.95 5.48 -0.27
CA ARG A 35 6.14 6.18 -0.76
C ARG A 35 6.53 7.28 0.23
N PRO A 36 7.84 7.57 0.40
CA PRO A 36 8.27 8.70 1.24
C PRO A 36 7.71 10.06 0.82
N THR A 37 7.32 10.21 -0.45
CA THR A 37 6.69 11.42 -0.99
C THR A 37 5.24 11.63 -0.53
N ASP A 38 4.60 10.64 0.08
CA ASP A 38 3.18 10.71 0.46
C ASP A 38 2.94 11.58 1.70
N VAL A 39 3.98 12.06 2.40
CA VAL A 39 3.88 12.80 3.66
C VAL A 39 2.94 14.02 3.56
N THR A 40 3.07 14.82 2.52
CA THR A 40 2.23 16.02 2.34
C THR A 40 0.77 15.68 2.09
N ASP A 41 0.50 14.65 1.29
CA ASP A 41 -0.87 14.22 1.00
C ASP A 41 -1.51 13.56 2.23
N LEU A 42 -0.73 12.80 2.99
CA LEU A 42 -1.16 12.19 4.25
C LEU A 42 -1.61 13.25 5.26
N ILE A 43 -0.86 14.35 5.42
CA ILE A 43 -1.26 15.49 6.26
C ILE A 43 -2.58 16.08 5.74
N THR A 44 -2.65 16.33 4.43
CA THR A 44 -3.82 16.94 3.80
C THR A 44 -5.09 16.12 4.03
N VAL A 45 -5.00 14.79 3.89
CA VAL A 45 -6.12 13.87 4.11
C VAL A 45 -6.47 13.76 5.59
N LEU A 46 -5.48 13.58 6.47
CA LEU A 46 -5.71 13.31 7.89
C LEU A 46 -6.03 14.56 8.71
N ASP A 47 -5.74 15.76 8.21
CA ASP A 47 -6.16 17.02 8.85
C ASP A 47 -7.48 17.57 8.27
N ASN A 48 -8.06 16.89 7.27
CA ASN A 48 -9.34 17.29 6.67
C ASN A 48 -10.51 17.11 7.66
N PRO A 49 -11.34 18.14 7.94
CA PRO A 49 -12.50 18.05 8.84
C PRO A 49 -13.56 17.03 8.44
N ALA A 50 -13.63 16.64 7.17
CA ALA A 50 -14.49 15.56 6.71
C ALA A 50 -13.98 14.19 7.15
N VAL A 51 -12.68 14.05 7.44
CA VAL A 51 -11.97 12.80 7.75
C VAL A 51 -11.67 12.68 9.24
N TYR A 52 -10.93 13.62 9.85
CA TYR A 52 -10.34 13.41 11.18
C TYR A 52 -11.36 13.14 12.28
N LYS A 53 -12.57 13.70 12.16
CA LYS A 53 -13.66 13.49 13.13
C LYS A 53 -14.14 12.03 13.24
N TRP A 54 -13.80 11.22 12.24
CA TRP A 54 -14.13 9.79 12.18
C TRP A 54 -12.93 8.88 12.46
N LEU A 55 -11.75 9.44 12.69
CA LEU A 55 -10.55 8.66 12.96
C LEU A 55 -10.44 8.37 14.45
N ASP A 56 -10.11 7.12 14.77
CA ASP A 56 -9.69 6.73 16.11
C ASP A 56 -8.16 6.78 16.19
N GLY A 57 -7.62 7.45 17.21
CA GLY A 57 -6.19 7.48 17.51
C GLY A 57 -5.30 8.40 16.65
N ALA A 58 -5.83 9.11 15.66
CA ALA A 58 -5.04 10.11 14.92
C ALA A 58 -4.97 11.44 15.71
N PRO A 59 -3.77 12.01 15.93
CA PRO A 59 -3.64 13.31 16.59
C PRO A 59 -4.21 14.43 15.70
N HIS A 60 -4.78 15.45 16.33
CA HIS A 60 -5.23 16.67 15.65
C HIS A 60 -4.72 17.92 16.41
N PRO A 61 -4.01 18.85 15.75
CA PRO A 61 -3.66 18.86 14.32
C PRO A 61 -2.70 17.73 13.93
N PHE A 62 -2.83 17.22 12.70
CA PHE A 62 -1.96 16.15 12.21
C PHE A 62 -0.63 16.73 11.67
N LEU A 63 0.34 16.87 12.56
CA LEU A 63 1.66 17.44 12.26
C LEU A 63 2.52 16.59 11.31
N GLU A 64 3.50 17.22 10.68
CA GLU A 64 4.47 16.59 9.77
C GLU A 64 5.22 15.42 10.43
N GLU A 65 5.61 15.54 11.70
CA GLU A 65 6.28 14.46 12.43
C GLU A 65 5.42 13.19 12.54
N HIS A 66 4.10 13.34 12.69
CA HIS A 66 3.16 12.21 12.72
C HIS A 66 3.05 11.57 11.32
N ALA A 67 3.05 12.40 10.29
CA ALA A 67 3.00 11.95 8.91
C ALA A 67 4.28 11.19 8.52
N MET A 68 5.44 11.70 8.90
CA MET A 68 6.73 11.03 8.70
C MET A 68 6.80 9.69 9.43
N ASP A 69 6.39 9.63 10.70
CA ASP A 69 6.35 8.38 11.47
C ASP A 69 5.39 7.35 10.86
N ARG A 70 4.16 7.76 10.51
CA ARG A 70 3.18 6.87 9.89
C ARG A 70 3.64 6.39 8.50
N SER A 71 4.14 7.29 7.66
CA SER A 71 4.69 6.94 6.34
C SER A 71 5.87 5.98 6.47
N GLY A 72 6.80 6.25 7.39
CA GLY A 72 7.94 5.38 7.65
C GLY A 72 7.52 3.97 8.08
N LYS A 73 6.52 3.86 8.96
CA LYS A 73 5.95 2.56 9.36
C LYS A 73 5.32 1.82 8.18
N MET A 74 4.53 2.52 7.37
CA MET A 74 3.87 1.93 6.19
C MET A 74 4.88 1.44 5.16
N THR A 75 5.89 2.25 4.83
CA THR A 75 6.94 1.90 3.88
C THR A 75 7.77 0.72 4.39
N ASN A 76 8.23 0.77 5.65
CA ASN A 76 8.99 -0.33 6.25
C ASN A 76 8.22 -1.66 6.24
N GLN A 77 6.92 -1.62 6.56
CA GLN A 77 6.07 -2.80 6.53
C GLN A 77 5.97 -3.37 5.10
N SER A 78 5.65 -2.53 4.12
CA SER A 78 5.55 -2.94 2.72
C SER A 78 6.85 -3.54 2.20
N GLU A 79 7.99 -2.91 2.47
CA GLU A 79 9.31 -3.40 2.07
C GLU A 79 9.66 -4.74 2.71
N GLN A 80 9.36 -4.91 3.99
CA GLN A 80 9.59 -6.16 4.70
C GLN A 80 8.79 -7.31 4.08
N VAL A 81 7.49 -7.09 3.81
CA VAL A 81 6.63 -8.10 3.20
C VAL A 81 7.09 -8.41 1.78
N LEU A 82 7.47 -7.40 0.98
CA LEU A 82 8.00 -7.65 -0.36
C LEU A 82 9.29 -8.48 -0.34
N LYS A 83 10.18 -8.21 0.61
CA LYS A 83 11.42 -8.98 0.78
C LYS A 83 11.12 -10.43 1.17
N GLU A 84 10.13 -10.66 2.03
CA GLU A 84 9.66 -12.00 2.41
C GLU A 84 9.13 -12.76 1.18
N MET A 85 8.23 -12.13 0.41
CA MET A 85 7.63 -12.74 -0.78
C MET A 85 8.67 -13.06 -1.86
N ARG A 86 9.67 -12.18 -2.08
CA ARG A 86 10.78 -12.44 -3.01
C ARG A 86 11.63 -13.63 -2.58
N LYS A 87 11.98 -13.72 -1.29
CA LYS A 87 12.69 -14.88 -0.75
C LYS A 87 11.91 -16.18 -0.90
N ALA A 88 10.59 -16.13 -0.70
CA ALA A 88 9.73 -17.29 -0.89
C ALA A 88 9.70 -17.74 -2.36
N GLU A 89 9.65 -16.81 -3.32
CA GLU A 89 9.72 -17.11 -4.76
C GLU A 89 11.07 -17.76 -5.13
N GLU A 90 12.18 -17.24 -4.59
CA GLU A 90 13.53 -17.77 -4.84
C GLU A 90 13.74 -19.17 -4.22
N ALA A 91 13.25 -19.39 -3.00
CA ALA A 91 13.44 -20.63 -2.26
C ALA A 91 12.50 -21.75 -2.73
N PHE A 92 11.29 -21.39 -3.16
CA PHE A 92 10.22 -22.32 -3.53
C PHE A 92 9.65 -21.96 -4.92
N PRO A 93 10.49 -22.01 -5.97
CA PRO A 93 10.04 -21.67 -7.30
C PRO A 93 8.94 -22.65 -7.71
N ASN A 94 7.83 -22.14 -8.24
CA ASN A 94 6.69 -22.93 -8.72
C ASN A 94 5.86 -23.66 -7.65
N GLU A 95 6.15 -23.45 -6.36
CA GLU A 95 5.30 -23.95 -5.27
C GLU A 95 4.05 -23.07 -5.09
N PRO A 96 3.02 -23.54 -4.37
CA PRO A 96 1.90 -22.70 -3.95
C PRO A 96 2.36 -21.42 -3.24
N ARG A 97 1.53 -20.38 -3.32
CA ARG A 97 1.79 -19.12 -2.62
C ARG A 97 1.95 -19.36 -1.12
N GLN A 98 3.03 -18.82 -0.57
CA GLN A 98 3.27 -18.86 0.86
C GLN A 98 2.46 -17.74 1.53
N PHE A 99 2.04 -17.97 2.77
CA PHE A 99 1.47 -16.90 3.58
C PHE A 99 2.58 -15.89 3.90
N ALA A 100 2.32 -14.62 3.60
CA ALA A 100 3.20 -13.54 4.01
C ALA A 100 2.77 -12.99 5.38
N SER A 101 3.71 -12.36 6.09
CA SER A 101 3.45 -11.71 7.38
C SER A 101 2.50 -10.50 7.32
N GLY A 102 2.15 -10.04 6.12
CA GLY A 102 1.26 -8.90 5.92
C GLY A 102 0.93 -8.67 4.44
N SER A 103 0.42 -7.47 4.13
CA SER A 103 0.24 -7.01 2.75
C SER A 103 1.43 -6.14 2.31
N PRO A 104 1.97 -6.35 1.10
CA PRO A 104 3.02 -5.49 0.54
C PRO A 104 2.48 -4.13 0.06
N VAL A 105 1.16 -3.98 -0.06
CA VAL A 105 0.49 -2.76 -0.52
C VAL A 105 -0.47 -2.24 0.56
N ASN A 106 -0.51 -0.92 0.76
CA ASN A 106 -1.24 -0.29 1.87
C ASN A 106 -1.71 1.15 1.59
N VAL A 107 -1.49 1.69 0.39
CA VAL A 107 -1.91 3.04 0.01
C VAL A 107 -2.90 2.98 -1.13
N ILE A 108 -4.06 3.62 -0.97
CA ILE A 108 -5.05 3.82 -2.03
C ILE A 108 -4.63 5.04 -2.86
N ARG A 109 -4.56 4.85 -4.17
CA ARG A 109 -4.33 5.93 -5.13
C ARG A 109 -5.41 5.96 -6.20
N GLU A 110 -5.73 7.16 -6.65
CA GLU A 110 -6.49 7.38 -7.88
C GLU A 110 -5.53 7.70 -9.03
N VAL A 111 -5.63 6.92 -10.10
CA VAL A 111 -4.96 7.15 -11.37
C VAL A 111 -5.78 8.15 -12.17
N GLN A 112 -5.19 9.31 -12.42
CA GLN A 112 -5.77 10.38 -13.21
C GLN A 112 -5.69 10.08 -14.72
N ALA A 113 -6.39 10.88 -15.53
CA ALA A 113 -6.43 10.70 -16.99
C ALA A 113 -5.05 10.84 -17.67
N ASP A 114 -4.13 11.59 -17.05
CA ASP A 114 -2.74 11.76 -17.50
C ASP A 114 -1.79 10.67 -16.98
N GLY A 115 -2.31 9.70 -16.20
CA GLY A 115 -1.55 8.61 -15.60
C GLY A 115 -0.94 8.94 -14.24
N SER A 116 -1.03 10.19 -13.77
CA SER A 116 -0.55 10.55 -12.43
C SER A 116 -1.35 9.82 -11.34
N GLN A 117 -0.68 9.49 -10.23
CA GLN A 117 -1.25 8.71 -9.15
C GLN A 117 -1.39 9.56 -7.90
N VAL A 118 -2.61 9.96 -7.56
CA VAL A 118 -2.92 10.83 -6.42
C VAL A 118 -3.18 9.98 -5.19
N TYR A 119 -2.55 10.29 -4.07
CA TYR A 119 -2.82 9.66 -2.78
C TYR A 119 -4.26 10.00 -2.32
N VAL A 120 -5.05 8.98 -1.96
CA VAL A 120 -6.43 9.15 -1.49
C VAL A 120 -6.59 8.71 -0.04
N GLY A 121 -5.77 7.77 0.42
CA GLY A 121 -5.81 7.26 1.78
C GLY A 121 -4.94 6.03 1.96
N ASP A 122 -4.95 5.47 3.16
CA ASP A 122 -4.28 4.20 3.46
C ASP A 122 -5.26 3.11 3.90
N ILE A 123 -4.85 1.86 3.73
CA ILE A 123 -5.56 0.68 4.21
C ILE A 123 -4.61 -0.24 4.95
N LYS A 124 -5.13 -0.90 5.96
CA LYS A 124 -4.40 -1.91 6.70
C LYS A 124 -5.05 -3.27 6.50
N VAL A 125 -4.29 -4.19 5.91
CA VAL A 125 -4.66 -5.59 5.80
C VAL A 125 -4.06 -6.34 6.98
N TYR A 126 -4.92 -6.93 7.80
CA TYR A 126 -4.51 -7.72 8.94
C TYR A 126 -4.42 -9.19 8.54
N VAL A 127 -3.34 -9.85 8.96
CA VAL A 127 -3.30 -11.31 9.00
C VAL A 127 -3.94 -11.70 10.33
N LEU A 128 -5.05 -12.43 10.28
CA LEU A 128 -5.64 -12.99 11.49
C LEU A 128 -4.65 -14.01 12.05
N ALA A 129 -4.28 -13.86 13.32
CA ALA A 129 -3.53 -14.90 14.01
C ALA A 129 -4.39 -16.19 13.99
N PRO A 130 -3.76 -17.36 13.78
CA PRO A 130 -4.47 -18.64 13.75
C PRO A 130 -5.20 -18.96 15.05
#